data_AF-A0A7U9R6Q9-F1
#
_entry.id   AF-A0A7U9R6Q9-F1
#
_cell.length_a   1.000
_cell.length_b   1.000
_cell.length_c   1.000
_cell.angle_alpha   90.00
_cell.angle_beta   90.00
_cell.angle_gamma   90.00
#
_symmetry.space_group_name_H-M   'P 1'
#
loop_
_entity.id
_entity.type
_entity.pdbx_description
1 polymer ?
#
loop_
_entity_poly.entity_id
_entity_poly.type
_entity_poly.pdbx_seq_one_letter_code
_entity_poly.pdbx_strand_id
1 'polypeptide(L)'
;MNFFTVQSLNTYTKNMEMQMKWQKKKATGDFTADGAMTIADSVKQQAEEIRKANQDGTTKMTAQIELKLNSGQKLTAEEMAYLRDHDPQTYQRVKSTEMEQKNYEQELKRCKTKEEVQRVRMAHAATSLNTVNEIKNNPNIPENKKLELVWNEHRKNMALQQSTQEFIESGKYTKLPTEAEKQKAEKDLEEAKKAELGIEDPSKTDTPKEDSEESQTEAASPIPDPKLPGEKEVETEKAKAALTKREMTRQEAESTPEALKVKRAKARAAYQESQSSTTPNLPTPAKTLDITID
;
A
#
# COMPACT_ATOMS: atom_id res chain seq x y z
N MET A 1 -7.82 7.94 1.58
CA MET A 1 -8.90 7.01 1.98
C MET A 1 -8.47 5.59 1.64
N ASN A 2 -8.57 4.61 2.56
CA ASN A 2 -8.46 3.15 2.30
C ASN A 2 -8.66 2.32 3.60
N PHE A 3 -9.69 2.66 4.39
CA PHE A 3 -10.13 1.92 5.59
C PHE A 3 -11.53 1.30 5.36
N PHE A 4 -12.37 2.01 4.61
CA PHE A 4 -13.75 1.61 4.29
C PHE A 4 -13.87 0.27 3.54
N THR A 5 -12.98 -0.04 2.59
CA THR A 5 -13.01 -1.28 1.79
C THR A 5 -12.71 -2.54 2.62
N VAL A 6 -11.85 -2.39 3.63
CA VAL A 6 -11.50 -3.43 4.61
C VAL A 6 -12.70 -3.74 5.51
N GLN A 7 -13.25 -2.68 6.10
CA GLN A 7 -14.42 -2.79 6.97
C GLN A 7 -15.62 -3.33 6.20
N SER A 8 -15.84 -2.90 4.94
CA SER A 8 -16.94 -3.42 4.13
C SER A 8 -16.82 -4.92 3.88
N LEU A 9 -15.62 -5.47 3.64
CA LEU A 9 -15.46 -6.91 3.42
C LEU A 9 -15.70 -7.73 4.71
N ASN A 10 -15.15 -7.30 5.85
CA ASN A 10 -15.37 -7.95 7.16
C ASN A 10 -16.86 -7.84 7.60
N THR A 11 -17.49 -6.71 7.32
CA THR A 11 -18.92 -6.51 7.61
C THR A 11 -19.78 -7.37 6.68
N TYR A 12 -19.39 -7.50 5.40
CA TYR A 12 -20.06 -8.35 4.43
C TYR A 12 -19.99 -9.84 4.80
N THR A 13 -18.82 -10.37 5.16
CA THR A 13 -18.67 -11.78 5.55
C THR A 13 -19.52 -12.11 6.79
N LYS A 14 -19.51 -11.25 7.81
CA LYS A 14 -20.34 -11.38 9.02
C LYS A 14 -21.85 -11.26 8.73
N ASN A 15 -22.25 -10.33 7.86
CA ASN A 15 -23.65 -10.19 7.46
C ASN A 15 -24.15 -11.42 6.71
N MET A 16 -23.33 -12.00 5.82
CA MET A 16 -23.66 -13.23 5.10
C MET A 16 -23.75 -14.44 6.04
N GLU A 17 -22.84 -14.54 7.02
CA GLU A 17 -22.90 -15.55 8.09
C GLU A 17 -24.19 -15.43 8.92
N MET A 18 -24.58 -14.20 9.30
CA MET A 18 -25.82 -13.94 10.04
C MET A 18 -27.06 -14.30 9.23
N GLN A 19 -27.10 -13.95 7.94
CA GLN A 19 -28.18 -14.35 7.03
C GLN A 19 -28.29 -15.87 6.92
N MET A 20 -27.16 -16.57 6.83
CA MET A 20 -27.11 -18.04 6.78
C MET A 20 -27.57 -18.69 8.08
N LYS A 21 -27.14 -18.17 9.25
CA LYS A 21 -27.65 -18.60 10.56
C LYS A 21 -29.17 -18.40 10.65
N TRP A 22 -29.70 -17.28 10.17
CA TRP A 22 -31.13 -17.01 10.11
C TRP A 22 -31.89 -17.95 9.15
N GLN A 23 -31.35 -18.21 7.95
CA GLN A 23 -31.92 -19.19 7.02
C GLN A 23 -31.97 -20.58 7.63
N LYS A 24 -30.88 -21.04 8.25
CA LYS A 24 -30.81 -22.32 8.95
C LYS A 24 -31.85 -22.39 10.06
N LYS A 25 -31.97 -21.33 10.88
CA LYS A 25 -32.95 -21.23 11.98
C LYS A 25 -34.40 -21.33 11.49
N LYS A 26 -34.72 -20.68 10.35
CA LYS A 26 -36.04 -20.84 9.69
C LYS A 26 -36.27 -22.27 9.19
N ALA A 27 -35.25 -22.90 8.61
CA ALA A 27 -35.35 -24.25 8.03
C ALA A 27 -35.45 -25.35 9.11
N THR A 28 -34.84 -25.16 10.28
CA THR A 28 -34.94 -26.09 11.41
C THR A 28 -36.18 -25.86 12.28
N GLY A 29 -36.94 -24.78 12.05
CA GLY A 29 -38.11 -24.41 12.84
C GLY A 29 -37.81 -23.97 14.28
N ASP A 30 -36.52 -23.91 14.65
CA ASP A 30 -36.08 -23.61 16.01
C ASP A 30 -35.94 -22.10 16.21
N PHE A 31 -37.06 -21.43 16.44
CA PHE A 31 -37.08 -19.98 16.63
C PHE A 31 -36.67 -19.50 18.03
N THR A 32 -36.27 -20.42 18.93
CA THR A 32 -35.96 -20.11 20.33
C THR A 32 -34.79 -19.12 20.46
N ALA A 33 -34.90 -18.14 21.37
CA ALA A 33 -33.84 -17.17 21.65
C ALA A 33 -32.85 -17.80 22.63
N ASP A 34 -31.95 -18.60 22.05
CA ASP A 34 -31.30 -19.76 22.68
C ASP A 34 -32.33 -20.85 23.08
N GLY A 35 -31.92 -22.11 22.97
CA GLY A 35 -32.79 -23.26 23.19
C GLY A 35 -33.46 -23.22 24.57
N ALA A 36 -34.63 -23.86 24.70
CA ALA A 36 -35.34 -24.02 25.97
C ALA A 36 -34.65 -24.99 26.96
N MET A 37 -33.32 -24.94 27.04
CA MET A 37 -32.58 -25.33 28.23
C MET A 37 -32.93 -24.35 29.36
N THR A 38 -33.12 -24.88 30.57
CA THR A 38 -33.13 -24.02 31.75
C THR A 38 -31.75 -23.35 31.89
N ILE A 39 -31.64 -22.24 32.64
CA ILE A 39 -30.33 -21.62 32.90
C ILE A 39 -29.34 -22.65 33.49
N ALA A 40 -29.83 -23.59 34.31
CA ALA A 40 -29.02 -24.67 34.85
C ALA A 40 -28.53 -25.67 33.79
N ASP A 41 -29.33 -25.93 32.75
CA ASP A 41 -28.97 -26.83 31.65
C ASP A 41 -28.01 -26.14 30.68
N SER A 42 -28.25 -24.87 30.34
CA SER A 42 -27.33 -24.05 29.53
C SER A 42 -25.98 -23.88 30.22
N VAL A 43 -25.97 -23.55 31.52
CA VAL A 43 -24.74 -23.49 32.33
C VAL A 43 -24.04 -24.85 32.42
N LYS A 44 -24.76 -25.98 32.47
CA LYS A 44 -24.14 -27.32 32.42
C LYS A 44 -23.53 -27.62 31.06
N GLN A 45 -24.23 -27.35 29.96
CA GLN A 45 -23.72 -27.59 28.61
C GLN A 45 -22.51 -26.70 28.32
N GLN A 46 -22.62 -25.41 28.64
CA GLN A 46 -21.52 -24.45 28.53
C GLN A 46 -20.35 -24.81 29.45
N ALA A 47 -20.60 -25.30 30.67
CA ALA A 47 -19.55 -25.80 31.55
C ALA A 47 -18.89 -27.09 31.04
N GLU A 48 -19.64 -28.03 30.45
CA GLU A 48 -19.10 -29.23 29.80
C GLU A 48 -18.34 -28.92 28.52
N GLU A 49 -18.81 -27.95 27.73
CA GLU A 49 -18.17 -27.48 26.50
C GLU A 49 -16.88 -26.72 26.84
N ILE A 50 -16.89 -25.88 27.89
CA ILE A 50 -15.69 -25.31 28.50
C ILE A 50 -14.80 -26.41 29.09
N ARG A 51 -15.34 -27.51 29.66
CA ARG A 51 -14.54 -28.63 30.19
C ARG A 51 -13.84 -29.39 29.06
N LYS A 52 -14.56 -29.73 27.98
CA LYS A 52 -14.05 -30.39 26.78
C LYS A 52 -13.05 -29.51 26.07
N ALA A 53 -13.36 -28.23 25.81
CA ALA A 53 -12.42 -27.27 25.25
C ALA A 53 -11.19 -27.01 26.16
N ASN A 54 -11.29 -27.26 27.48
CA ASN A 54 -10.14 -27.21 28.38
C ASN A 54 -9.32 -28.50 28.44
N GLN A 55 -9.93 -29.66 28.23
CA GLN A 55 -9.28 -30.98 28.21
C GLN A 55 -8.63 -31.27 26.85
N ASP A 56 -9.30 -30.92 25.76
CA ASP A 56 -8.81 -31.07 24.38
C ASP A 56 -8.00 -29.83 23.96
N GLY A 57 -6.68 -29.88 24.19
CA GLY A 57 -5.74 -28.85 23.71
C GLY A 57 -5.80 -28.61 22.19
N THR A 58 -6.23 -29.63 21.43
CA THR A 58 -6.63 -29.57 20.02
C THR A 58 -7.68 -28.48 19.74
N THR A 59 -8.77 -28.41 20.52
CA THR A 59 -9.83 -27.40 20.32
C THR A 59 -9.31 -25.98 20.52
N LYS A 60 -8.45 -25.78 21.54
CA LYS A 60 -7.76 -24.50 21.77
C LYS A 60 -6.82 -24.14 20.62
N MET A 61 -6.06 -25.10 20.11
CA MET A 61 -5.13 -24.92 18.98
C MET A 61 -5.89 -24.52 17.72
N THR A 62 -6.95 -25.26 17.36
CA THR A 62 -7.81 -24.92 16.20
C THR A 62 -8.39 -23.50 16.32
N ALA A 63 -8.94 -23.13 17.49
CA ALA A 63 -9.50 -21.80 17.71
C ALA A 63 -8.44 -20.67 17.62
N GLN A 64 -7.22 -20.89 18.11
CA GLN A 64 -6.11 -19.93 17.98
C GLN A 64 -5.67 -19.77 16.52
N ILE A 65 -5.60 -20.88 15.77
CA ILE A 65 -5.29 -20.88 14.34
C ILE A 65 -6.37 -20.12 13.56
N GLU A 66 -7.65 -20.38 13.80
CA GLU A 66 -8.74 -19.66 13.15
C GLU A 66 -8.72 -18.16 13.46
N LEU A 67 -8.45 -17.78 14.72
CA LEU A 67 -8.33 -16.38 15.11
C LEU A 67 -7.20 -15.67 14.35
N LYS A 68 -6.02 -16.31 14.24
CA LYS A 68 -4.87 -15.80 13.48
C LYS A 68 -5.15 -15.70 11.99
N LEU A 69 -5.78 -16.71 11.39
CA LEU A 69 -6.16 -16.68 9.98
C LEU A 69 -7.20 -15.60 9.69
N ASN A 70 -8.18 -15.41 10.58
CA ASN A 70 -9.18 -14.36 10.48
C ASN A 70 -8.62 -12.95 10.72
N SER A 71 -7.49 -12.80 11.45
CA SER A 71 -6.78 -11.53 11.62
C SER A 71 -5.69 -11.28 10.56
N GLY A 72 -5.40 -12.25 9.69
CA GLY A 72 -4.34 -12.16 8.69
C GLY A 72 -2.92 -12.40 9.23
N GLN A 73 -2.80 -12.89 10.46
CA GLN A 73 -1.51 -13.20 11.09
C GLN A 73 -0.89 -14.49 10.51
N LYS A 74 0.44 -14.49 10.42
CA LYS A 74 1.24 -15.65 10.01
C LYS A 74 1.17 -16.73 11.12
N LEU A 75 0.95 -17.98 10.74
CA LEU A 75 0.93 -19.12 11.68
C LEU A 75 2.35 -19.52 12.10
N THR A 76 2.48 -20.09 13.31
CA THR A 76 3.75 -20.67 13.78
C THR A 76 4.05 -22.00 13.08
N ALA A 77 5.28 -22.49 13.21
CA ALA A 77 5.66 -23.79 12.67
C ALA A 77 4.85 -24.95 13.30
N GLU A 78 4.51 -24.84 14.59
CA GLU A 78 3.68 -25.80 15.32
C GLU A 78 2.23 -25.78 14.82
N GLU A 79 1.65 -24.58 14.65
CA GLU A 79 0.30 -24.39 14.07
C GLU A 79 0.20 -24.92 12.64
N MET A 80 1.25 -24.73 11.84
CA MET A 80 1.34 -25.28 10.49
C MET A 80 1.54 -26.80 10.45
N ALA A 81 2.23 -27.39 11.43
CA ALA A 81 2.32 -28.84 11.58
C ALA A 81 0.95 -29.42 12.00
N TYR A 82 0.31 -28.82 13.00
CA TYR A 82 -1.04 -29.18 13.45
C TYR A 82 -2.06 -29.14 12.30
N LEU A 83 -2.06 -28.09 11.49
CA LEU A 83 -2.92 -28.04 10.29
C LEU A 83 -2.61 -29.16 9.29
N ARG A 84 -1.35 -29.53 9.07
CA ARG A 84 -1.01 -30.62 8.15
C ARG A 84 -1.65 -31.95 8.57
N ASP A 85 -1.67 -32.21 9.87
CA ASP A 85 -2.07 -33.50 10.41
C ASP A 85 -3.58 -33.57 10.68
N HIS A 86 -4.24 -32.44 10.98
CA HIS A 86 -5.67 -32.37 11.30
C HIS A 86 -6.58 -31.77 10.20
N ASP A 87 -6.08 -30.84 9.37
CA ASP A 87 -6.83 -30.28 8.23
C ASP A 87 -5.91 -29.96 7.02
N PRO A 88 -5.57 -30.97 6.20
CA PRO A 88 -4.73 -30.81 5.02
C PRO A 88 -5.25 -29.78 4.01
N GLN A 89 -6.57 -29.54 3.97
CA GLN A 89 -7.16 -28.56 3.04
C GLN A 89 -6.91 -27.13 3.51
N THR A 90 -7.04 -26.86 4.81
CA THR A 90 -6.67 -25.55 5.38
C THR A 90 -5.15 -25.37 5.31
N TYR A 91 -4.34 -26.39 5.56
CA TYR A 91 -2.88 -26.32 5.37
C TYR A 91 -2.50 -25.84 3.95
N GLN A 92 -3.08 -26.43 2.90
CA GLN A 92 -2.83 -26.03 1.51
C GLN A 92 -3.27 -24.58 1.23
N ARG A 93 -4.43 -24.17 1.75
CA ARG A 93 -4.94 -22.79 1.61
C ARG A 93 -4.05 -21.76 2.33
N VAL A 94 -3.54 -22.08 3.53
CA VAL A 94 -2.59 -21.21 4.23
C VAL A 94 -1.27 -21.12 3.45
N LYS A 95 -0.76 -22.25 2.94
CA LYS A 95 0.43 -22.29 2.08
C LYS A 95 0.33 -21.41 0.84
N SER A 96 -0.81 -21.40 0.14
CA SER A 96 -1.02 -20.52 -1.01
C SER A 96 -1.08 -19.06 -0.59
N THR A 97 -1.77 -18.75 0.52
CA THR A 97 -1.86 -17.40 1.09
C THR A 97 -0.49 -16.87 1.52
N GLU A 98 0.37 -17.68 2.13
CA GLU A 98 1.76 -17.31 2.47
C GLU A 98 2.59 -16.93 1.23
N MET A 99 2.38 -17.62 0.11
CA MET A 99 3.10 -17.36 -1.14
C MET A 99 2.63 -16.04 -1.77
N GLU A 100 1.32 -15.84 -1.83
CA GLU A 100 0.68 -14.61 -2.30
C GLU A 100 1.10 -13.40 -1.44
N GLN A 101 1.10 -13.56 -0.11
CA GLN A 101 1.56 -12.57 0.85
C GLN A 101 3.04 -12.20 0.63
N LYS A 102 3.92 -13.18 0.39
CA LYS A 102 5.35 -12.92 0.09
C LYS A 102 5.55 -12.18 -1.24
N ASN A 103 4.76 -12.51 -2.27
CA ASN A 103 4.79 -11.78 -3.54
C ASN A 103 4.33 -10.33 -3.36
N TYR A 104 3.24 -10.13 -2.61
CA TYR A 104 2.74 -8.80 -2.27
C TYR A 104 3.73 -7.97 -1.44
N GLU A 105 4.41 -8.59 -0.46
CA GLU A 105 5.49 -7.94 0.28
C GLU A 105 6.65 -7.50 -0.65
N GLN A 106 6.96 -8.26 -1.70
CA GLN A 106 7.96 -7.88 -2.70
C GLN A 106 7.47 -6.74 -3.58
N GLU A 107 6.20 -6.75 -3.98
CA GLU A 107 5.55 -5.66 -4.72
C GLU A 107 5.60 -4.35 -3.92
N LEU A 108 5.20 -4.37 -2.63
CA LEU A 108 5.31 -3.22 -1.72
C LEU A 108 6.75 -2.70 -1.57
N LYS A 109 7.76 -3.57 -1.59
CA LYS A 109 9.18 -3.19 -1.53
C LYS A 109 9.66 -2.50 -2.82
N ARG A 110 9.09 -2.89 -3.98
CA ARG A 110 9.39 -2.32 -5.31
C ARG A 110 8.75 -0.95 -5.55
N CYS A 111 7.69 -0.59 -4.83
CA CYS A 111 7.04 0.73 -4.95
C CYS A 111 8.00 1.89 -4.66
N LYS A 112 8.05 2.85 -5.57
CA LYS A 112 8.95 4.02 -5.60
C LYS A 112 8.26 5.27 -5.06
N THR A 113 6.93 5.36 -5.11
CA THR A 113 6.13 6.46 -4.54
C THR A 113 5.07 5.97 -3.56
N LYS A 114 4.51 6.88 -2.75
CA LYS A 114 3.37 6.58 -1.87
C LYS A 114 2.12 6.19 -2.66
N GLU A 115 1.93 6.82 -3.82
CA GLU A 115 0.81 6.63 -4.74
C GLU A 115 0.85 5.24 -5.38
N GLU A 116 2.04 4.74 -5.74
CA GLU A 116 2.23 3.36 -6.19
C GLU A 116 1.83 2.36 -5.09
N VAL A 117 2.21 2.58 -3.83
CA VAL A 117 1.75 1.74 -2.70
C VAL A 117 0.23 1.76 -2.56
N GLN A 118 -0.41 2.93 -2.67
CA GLN A 118 -1.87 3.02 -2.63
C GLN A 118 -2.53 2.33 -3.84
N ARG A 119 -1.96 2.45 -5.04
CA ARG A 119 -2.43 1.79 -6.26
C ARG A 119 -2.37 0.26 -6.13
N VAL A 120 -1.26 -0.27 -5.64
CA VAL A 120 -1.08 -1.70 -5.33
C VAL A 120 -2.13 -2.17 -4.30
N ARG A 121 -2.30 -1.47 -3.18
CA ARG A 121 -3.37 -1.78 -2.21
C ARG A 121 -4.77 -1.79 -2.82
N MET A 122 -5.09 -0.81 -3.67
CA MET A 122 -6.41 -0.70 -4.31
C MET A 122 -6.63 -1.80 -5.35
N ALA A 123 -5.62 -2.15 -6.14
CA ALA A 123 -5.69 -3.22 -7.12
C ALA A 123 -6.00 -4.57 -6.46
N HIS A 124 -5.25 -4.94 -5.41
CA HIS A 124 -5.51 -6.17 -4.66
C HIS A 124 -6.87 -6.17 -3.95
N ALA A 125 -7.29 -5.05 -3.35
CA ALA A 125 -8.62 -4.94 -2.75
C ALA A 125 -9.76 -5.05 -3.79
N ALA A 126 -9.58 -4.50 -4.99
CA ALA A 126 -10.53 -4.64 -6.10
C ALA A 126 -10.60 -6.10 -6.61
N THR A 127 -9.46 -6.79 -6.71
CA THR A 127 -9.40 -8.20 -7.08
C THR A 127 -10.19 -9.06 -6.08
N SER A 128 -9.92 -8.95 -4.78
CA SER A 128 -10.69 -9.69 -3.75
C SER A 128 -12.20 -9.39 -3.82
N LEU A 129 -12.58 -8.13 -4.06
CA LEU A 129 -14.00 -7.75 -4.18
C LEU A 129 -14.66 -8.34 -5.45
N ASN A 130 -13.93 -8.43 -6.56
CA ASN A 130 -14.40 -9.09 -7.78
C ASN A 130 -14.62 -10.58 -7.54
N THR A 131 -13.64 -11.28 -6.95
CA THR A 131 -13.76 -12.70 -6.57
C THR A 131 -14.95 -12.95 -5.65
N VAL A 132 -15.19 -12.09 -4.65
CA VAL A 132 -16.36 -12.17 -3.77
C VAL A 132 -17.68 -11.98 -4.54
N ASN A 133 -17.73 -11.04 -5.49
CA ASN A 133 -18.90 -10.83 -6.33
C ASN A 133 -19.16 -12.01 -7.29
N GLU A 134 -18.11 -12.60 -7.86
CA GLU A 134 -18.20 -13.82 -8.68
C GLU A 134 -18.77 -15.00 -7.87
N ILE A 135 -18.23 -15.26 -6.68
CA ILE A 135 -18.72 -16.31 -5.77
C ILE A 135 -20.19 -16.07 -5.42
N LYS A 136 -20.56 -14.83 -5.08
CA LYS A 136 -21.93 -14.43 -4.72
C LYS A 136 -22.91 -14.66 -5.88
N ASN A 137 -22.53 -14.24 -7.09
CA ASN A 137 -23.41 -14.26 -8.26
C ASN A 137 -23.47 -15.63 -8.96
N ASN A 138 -22.50 -16.53 -8.74
CA ASN A 138 -22.48 -17.85 -9.38
C ASN A 138 -23.65 -18.73 -8.88
N PRO A 139 -24.58 -19.19 -9.75
CA PRO A 139 -25.72 -20.00 -9.33
C PRO A 139 -25.35 -21.46 -9.00
N ASN A 140 -24.19 -21.95 -9.46
CA ASN A 140 -23.81 -23.36 -9.35
C ASN A 140 -23.15 -23.70 -8.00
N ILE A 141 -22.90 -22.71 -7.14
CA ILE A 141 -22.29 -22.88 -5.82
C ILE A 141 -23.38 -22.84 -4.74
N PRO A 142 -23.55 -23.86 -3.89
CA PRO A 142 -24.53 -23.81 -2.80
C PRO A 142 -24.13 -22.77 -1.75
N GLU A 143 -25.09 -22.15 -1.07
CA GLU A 143 -24.87 -20.97 -0.21
C GLU A 143 -23.83 -21.22 0.90
N ASN A 144 -23.81 -22.43 1.48
CA ASN A 144 -22.79 -22.86 2.45
C ASN A 144 -21.36 -22.77 1.88
N LYS A 145 -21.16 -23.20 0.63
CA LYS A 145 -19.86 -23.14 -0.04
C LYS A 145 -19.52 -21.73 -0.53
N LYS A 146 -20.52 -20.89 -0.85
CA LYS A 146 -20.29 -19.46 -1.09
C LYS A 146 -19.71 -18.78 0.14
N LEU A 147 -20.30 -19.02 1.32
CA LEU A 147 -19.82 -18.45 2.58
C LEU A 147 -18.39 -18.91 2.90
N GLU A 148 -18.07 -20.20 2.72
CA GLU A 148 -16.71 -20.74 2.90
C GLU A 148 -15.68 -20.09 1.97
N LEU A 149 -16.01 -19.92 0.68
CA LEU A 149 -15.13 -19.28 -0.30
C LEU A 149 -14.95 -17.77 0.00
N VAL A 150 -16.01 -17.07 0.39
CA VAL A 150 -15.96 -15.66 0.82
C VAL A 150 -15.11 -15.50 2.09
N TRP A 151 -15.18 -16.43 3.04
CA TRP A 151 -14.30 -16.45 4.21
C TRP A 151 -12.83 -16.69 3.86
N ASN A 152 -12.54 -17.61 2.93
CA ASN A 152 -11.18 -17.84 2.46
C ASN A 152 -10.60 -16.58 1.78
N GLU A 153 -11.39 -15.89 0.93
CA GLU A 153 -10.95 -14.65 0.28
C GLU A 153 -10.79 -13.49 1.29
N HIS A 154 -11.65 -13.41 2.30
CA HIS A 154 -11.48 -12.47 3.41
C HIS A 154 -10.17 -12.71 4.19
N ARG A 155 -9.83 -13.96 4.52
CA ARG A 155 -8.57 -14.32 5.22
C ARG A 155 -7.34 -13.90 4.43
N LYS A 156 -7.29 -14.15 3.11
CA LYS A 156 -6.23 -13.63 2.25
C LYS A 156 -6.13 -12.11 2.32
N ASN A 157 -7.26 -11.43 2.16
CA ASN A 157 -7.31 -9.97 2.15
C ASN A 157 -6.79 -9.37 3.47
N MET A 158 -7.07 -10.01 4.62
CA MET A 158 -6.48 -9.62 5.91
C MET A 158 -4.96 -9.84 5.94
N ALA A 159 -4.45 -10.96 5.40
CA ALA A 159 -3.01 -11.24 5.34
C ALA A 159 -2.22 -10.23 4.48
N LEU A 160 -2.81 -9.74 3.38
CA LEU A 160 -2.24 -8.64 2.58
C LEU A 160 -2.25 -7.30 3.32
N GLN A 161 -3.30 -7.03 4.10
CA GLN A 161 -3.37 -5.83 4.94
C GLN A 161 -2.35 -5.86 6.08
N GLN A 162 -2.17 -6.99 6.74
CA GLN A 162 -1.13 -7.17 7.77
C GLN A 162 0.26 -6.86 7.20
N SER A 163 0.55 -7.34 5.98
CA SER A 163 1.79 -7.03 5.25
C SER A 163 1.94 -5.54 4.93
N THR A 164 0.82 -4.87 4.61
CA THR A 164 0.78 -3.42 4.39
C THR A 164 1.05 -2.65 5.69
N GLN A 165 0.49 -3.11 6.81
CA GLN A 165 0.67 -2.51 8.12
C GLN A 165 2.13 -2.64 8.57
N GLU A 166 2.72 -3.84 8.47
CA GLU A 166 4.15 -4.10 8.70
C GLU A 166 5.05 -3.19 7.81
N PHE A 167 4.67 -2.98 6.54
CA PHE A 167 5.40 -2.07 5.65
C PHE A 167 5.33 -0.60 6.08
N ILE A 168 4.16 -0.14 6.55
CA ILE A 168 3.97 1.23 7.07
C ILE A 168 4.75 1.41 8.38
N GLU A 169 4.62 0.48 9.32
CA GLU A 169 5.30 0.47 10.63
C GLU A 169 6.82 0.41 10.51
N SER A 170 7.36 -0.28 9.50
CA SER A 170 8.81 -0.26 9.18
C SER A 170 9.33 1.13 8.77
N GLY A 171 8.45 2.12 8.64
CA GLY A 171 8.76 3.48 8.23
C GLY A 171 9.37 3.55 6.84
N LYS A 172 9.12 2.55 5.97
CA LYS A 172 9.51 2.58 4.56
C LYS A 172 8.55 3.50 3.79
N TYR A 173 7.24 3.33 4.00
CA TYR A 173 6.19 4.17 3.41
C TYR A 173 6.39 5.68 3.64
N THR A 174 6.76 6.09 4.87
CA THR A 174 6.99 7.51 5.19
C THR A 174 8.22 8.10 4.50
N LYS A 175 9.19 7.25 4.11
CA LYS A 175 10.42 7.63 3.41
C LYS A 175 10.27 7.62 1.88
N LEU A 176 9.13 7.19 1.33
CA LEU A 176 8.84 7.29 -0.10
C LEU A 176 8.46 8.73 -0.48
N PRO A 177 8.98 9.27 -1.59
CA PRO A 177 8.49 10.51 -2.17
C PRO A 177 7.00 10.41 -2.54
N THR A 178 6.32 11.55 -2.51
CA THR A 178 5.02 11.73 -3.16
C THR A 178 5.24 11.84 -4.67
N GLU A 179 4.29 11.37 -5.50
CA GLU A 179 4.36 11.45 -6.97
C GLU A 179 4.56 12.89 -7.47
N ALA A 180 3.96 13.88 -6.80
CA ALA A 180 4.19 15.31 -7.06
C ALA A 180 5.64 15.77 -6.76
N GLU A 181 6.24 15.33 -5.64
CA GLU A 181 7.66 15.62 -5.31
C GLU A 181 8.60 15.00 -6.36
N LYS A 182 8.24 13.82 -6.88
CA LYS A 182 8.99 13.15 -7.95
C LYS A 182 8.88 13.94 -9.27
N GLN A 183 7.67 14.32 -9.68
CA GLN A 183 7.45 15.08 -10.91
C GLN A 183 8.12 16.47 -10.86
N LYS A 184 8.09 17.14 -9.72
CA LYS A 184 8.81 18.42 -9.55
C LYS A 184 10.32 18.22 -9.62
N ALA A 185 10.89 17.28 -8.86
CA ALA A 185 12.32 16.97 -8.94
C ALA A 185 12.79 16.49 -10.32
N GLU A 186 11.90 15.92 -11.15
CA GLU A 186 12.19 15.54 -12.53
C GLU A 186 12.15 16.76 -13.47
N LYS A 187 11.17 17.66 -13.30
CA LYS A 187 11.08 18.94 -14.03
C LYS A 187 12.24 19.88 -13.71
N ASP A 188 12.49 20.16 -12.44
CA ASP A 188 13.57 21.06 -11.98
C ASP A 188 14.94 20.60 -12.51
N LEU A 189 15.14 19.27 -12.63
CA LEU A 189 16.35 18.64 -13.12
C LEU A 189 16.43 18.55 -14.65
N GLU A 190 15.29 18.56 -15.36
CA GLU A 190 15.23 18.68 -16.82
C GLU A 190 15.41 20.13 -17.28
N GLU A 191 14.82 21.09 -16.56
CA GLU A 191 14.98 22.53 -16.77
C GLU A 191 16.44 22.95 -16.56
N ALA A 192 17.07 22.57 -15.44
CA ALA A 192 18.48 22.83 -15.19
C ALA A 192 19.41 22.13 -16.22
N LYS A 193 19.02 20.98 -16.79
CA LYS A 193 19.76 20.35 -17.90
C LYS A 193 19.59 21.10 -19.22
N LYS A 194 18.41 21.65 -19.51
CA LYS A 194 18.16 22.45 -20.72
C LYS A 194 18.93 23.77 -20.66
N ALA A 195 18.96 24.41 -19.49
CA ALA A 195 19.81 25.57 -19.22
C ALA A 195 21.31 25.25 -19.40
N GLU A 196 21.82 24.13 -18.85
CA GLU A 196 23.22 23.71 -19.06
C GLU A 196 23.55 23.28 -20.50
N LEU A 197 22.56 22.81 -21.28
CA LEU A 197 22.73 22.44 -22.68
C LEU A 197 22.66 23.63 -23.65
N GLY A 198 22.35 24.85 -23.16
CA GLY A 198 22.33 26.07 -23.97
C GLY A 198 21.27 26.05 -25.09
N ILE A 199 20.21 25.26 -24.95
CA ILE A 199 19.09 25.25 -25.91
C ILE A 199 18.14 26.37 -25.48
N GLU A 200 18.38 27.56 -26.01
CA GLU A 200 17.46 28.69 -25.92
C GLU A 200 16.08 28.28 -26.46
N ASP A 201 15.03 28.66 -25.73
CA ASP A 201 13.66 28.54 -26.20
C ASP A 201 13.44 29.50 -27.38
N PRO A 202 13.14 29.02 -28.61
CA PRO A 202 12.91 29.89 -29.76
C PRO A 202 11.68 30.79 -29.61
N SER A 203 10.89 30.64 -28.54
CA SER A 203 9.79 31.54 -28.17
C SER A 203 10.26 32.93 -27.67
N LYS A 204 11.57 33.18 -27.50
CA LYS A 204 12.11 34.48 -27.05
C LYS A 204 13.29 35.01 -27.89
N THR A 205 13.26 34.86 -29.21
CA THR A 205 14.06 35.73 -30.08
C THR A 205 13.57 37.18 -30.03
N ASP A 206 14.52 38.11 -29.95
CA ASP A 206 14.29 39.55 -29.88
C ASP A 206 13.36 40.12 -30.95
N THR A 207 12.52 41.08 -30.55
CA THR A 207 11.90 42.05 -31.45
C THR A 207 12.51 43.44 -31.21
N PRO A 208 13.54 43.85 -31.97
CA PRO A 208 14.06 45.21 -31.92
C PRO A 208 13.28 46.14 -32.86
N LYS A 209 12.70 47.22 -32.31
CA LYS A 209 12.37 48.50 -32.98
C LYS A 209 12.47 49.59 -31.91
N GLU A 210 13.54 50.37 -31.88
CA GLU A 210 13.77 51.60 -32.67
C GLU A 210 12.77 52.72 -32.38
N ASP A 211 13.32 53.87 -32.00
CA ASP A 211 12.63 55.12 -31.71
C ASP A 211 11.87 55.70 -32.91
N SER A 212 10.84 56.49 -32.63
CA SER A 212 10.35 57.54 -33.51
C SER A 212 9.71 58.64 -32.68
N GLU A 213 10.07 59.89 -32.98
CA GLU A 213 9.83 61.07 -32.15
C GLU A 213 8.41 61.66 -32.27
N GLU A 214 8.16 62.59 -31.34
CA GLU A 214 7.55 63.92 -31.54
C GLU A 214 6.13 64.21 -31.00
N SER A 215 6.09 65.16 -30.05
CA SER A 215 5.04 66.18 -29.78
C SER A 215 3.63 65.72 -29.36
N GLN A 216 2.86 66.38 -28.46
CA GLN A 216 2.96 67.63 -27.67
C GLN A 216 1.90 67.54 -26.51
N THR A 217 1.65 68.44 -25.54
CA THR A 217 2.02 69.83 -25.19
C THR A 217 1.78 70.02 -23.67
N GLU A 218 2.53 70.94 -23.01
CA GLU A 218 2.13 71.83 -21.87
C GLU A 218 1.45 71.28 -20.57
N ALA A 219 1.67 71.81 -19.35
CA ALA A 219 2.48 72.93 -18.85
C ALA A 219 2.71 72.85 -17.31
N ALA A 220 3.49 73.81 -16.78
CA ALA A 220 3.66 74.26 -15.37
C ALA A 220 4.81 73.68 -14.50
N SER A 221 5.83 74.54 -14.29
CA SER A 221 6.98 74.46 -13.36
C SER A 221 6.63 74.98 -11.93
N PRO A 222 7.55 75.15 -10.93
CA PRO A 222 8.99 74.77 -10.84
C PRO A 222 9.49 74.12 -9.51
N ILE A 223 10.75 73.67 -9.57
CA ILE A 223 11.74 73.13 -8.58
C ILE A 223 12.02 74.13 -7.41
N PRO A 224 12.31 73.75 -6.12
CA PRO A 224 13.57 73.08 -5.63
C PRO A 224 13.43 72.15 -4.38
N ASP A 225 14.42 71.40 -3.85
CA ASP A 225 15.87 71.19 -4.11
C ASP A 225 16.33 69.78 -3.60
N PRO A 226 17.62 69.35 -3.64
CA PRO A 226 17.97 67.95 -3.91
C PRO A 226 18.31 67.07 -2.71
N LYS A 227 18.17 65.74 -2.91
CA LYS A 227 19.05 64.77 -2.24
C LYS A 227 19.17 63.48 -3.05
N LEU A 228 20.37 63.17 -3.54
CA LEU A 228 20.70 61.84 -4.06
C LEU A 228 20.74 60.81 -2.92
N PRO A 229 20.07 59.65 -3.05
CA PRO A 229 20.56 58.38 -2.55
C PRO A 229 21.48 57.75 -3.60
N GLY A 230 22.53 57.06 -3.15
CA GLY A 230 23.63 56.65 -4.03
C GLY A 230 23.32 55.48 -4.96
N GLU A 231 23.92 55.51 -6.15
CA GLU A 231 23.88 54.47 -7.20
C GLU A 231 24.19 53.05 -6.68
N LYS A 232 24.93 52.95 -5.58
CA LYS A 232 25.32 51.70 -4.91
C LYS A 232 24.14 50.86 -4.39
N GLU A 233 23.04 51.47 -3.96
CA GLU A 233 21.89 50.69 -3.49
C GLU A 233 21.17 50.02 -4.66
N VAL A 234 21.02 50.73 -5.79
CA VAL A 234 20.40 50.22 -7.02
C VAL A 234 21.22 49.08 -7.63
N GLU A 235 22.55 49.13 -7.57
CA GLU A 235 23.38 47.98 -7.95
C GLU A 235 23.18 46.78 -7.04
N THR A 236 23.05 46.94 -5.71
CA THR A 236 22.79 45.80 -4.82
C THR A 236 21.39 45.21 -5.00
N GLU A 237 20.37 46.04 -5.26
CA GLU A 237 19.01 45.59 -5.60
C GLU A 237 19.00 44.86 -6.94
N LYS A 238 19.65 45.40 -7.99
CA LYS A 238 19.78 44.73 -9.29
C LYS A 238 20.61 43.46 -9.22
N ALA A 239 21.67 43.41 -8.41
CA ALA A 239 22.48 42.21 -8.19
C ALA A 239 21.69 41.13 -7.41
N LYS A 240 20.91 41.51 -6.39
CA LYS A 240 19.97 40.60 -5.70
C LYS A 240 18.87 40.12 -6.64
N ALA A 241 18.34 40.99 -7.51
CA ALA A 241 17.34 40.66 -8.52
C ALA A 241 17.90 39.76 -9.65
N ALA A 242 19.18 39.90 -9.99
CA ALA A 242 19.88 39.01 -10.90
C ALA A 242 20.19 37.65 -10.25
N LEU A 243 20.51 37.64 -8.95
CA LEU A 243 20.64 36.41 -8.15
C LEU A 243 19.32 35.66 -7.98
N THR A 244 18.18 36.34 -7.83
CA THR A 244 16.85 35.70 -7.80
C THR A 244 16.32 35.32 -9.19
N LYS A 245 16.88 35.88 -10.27
CA LYS A 245 16.66 35.43 -11.66
C LYS A 245 17.71 34.43 -12.16
N ARG A 246 18.67 34.02 -11.34
CA ARG A 246 19.66 33.00 -11.72
C ARG A 246 18.93 31.67 -11.82
N GLU A 247 18.80 31.17 -13.04
CA GLU A 247 18.32 29.80 -13.28
C GLU A 247 19.15 28.82 -12.43
N MET A 248 18.49 27.91 -11.72
CA MET A 248 19.21 27.00 -10.82
C MET A 248 20.21 26.18 -11.63
N THR A 249 21.48 26.23 -11.23
CA THR A 249 22.47 25.34 -11.81
C THR A 249 22.08 23.90 -11.52
N ARG A 250 22.51 22.95 -12.37
CA ARG A 250 22.17 21.54 -12.15
C ARG A 250 22.63 21.01 -10.80
N GLN A 251 23.73 21.55 -10.26
CA GLN A 251 24.20 21.20 -8.91
C GLN A 251 23.22 21.66 -7.82
N GLU A 252 22.65 22.86 -7.96
CA GLU A 252 21.61 23.38 -7.05
C GLU A 252 20.30 22.56 -7.18
N ALA A 253 19.85 22.26 -8.41
CA ALA A 253 18.68 21.43 -8.67
C ALA A 253 18.85 19.96 -8.20
N GLU A 254 20.06 19.38 -8.30
CA GLU A 254 20.35 18.05 -7.75
C GLU A 254 20.46 18.04 -6.21
N SER A 255 20.64 19.21 -5.57
CA SER A 255 20.77 19.37 -4.11
C SER A 255 19.45 19.67 -3.38
N THR A 256 18.38 19.99 -4.13
CA THR A 256 17.07 20.34 -3.56
C THR A 256 16.53 19.20 -2.69
N PRO A 257 15.88 19.45 -1.53
CA PRO A 257 15.43 18.38 -0.63
C PRO A 257 14.48 17.36 -1.26
N GLU A 258 13.69 17.76 -2.27
CA GLU A 258 12.86 16.85 -3.07
C GLU A 258 13.71 15.97 -3.99
N ALA A 259 14.64 16.55 -4.73
CA ALA A 259 15.61 15.82 -5.55
C ALA A 259 16.45 14.83 -4.73
N LEU A 260 16.89 15.20 -3.51
CA LEU A 260 17.60 14.32 -2.60
C LEU A 260 16.73 13.14 -2.10
N LYS A 261 15.44 13.36 -1.79
CA LYS A 261 14.50 12.27 -1.47
C LYS A 261 14.38 11.29 -2.65
N VAL A 262 14.20 11.82 -3.87
CA VAL A 262 14.05 11.02 -5.09
C VAL A 262 15.34 10.27 -5.43
N LYS A 263 16.51 10.92 -5.34
CA LYS A 263 17.84 10.30 -5.54
C LYS A 263 18.09 9.18 -4.54
N ARG A 264 17.72 9.37 -3.26
CA ARG A 264 17.78 8.34 -2.21
C ARG A 264 16.81 7.17 -2.45
N ALA A 265 15.60 7.45 -2.94
CA ALA A 265 14.62 6.42 -3.29
C ALA A 265 15.08 5.61 -4.51
N LYS A 266 15.57 6.27 -5.57
CA LYS A 266 16.11 5.65 -6.78
C LYS A 266 17.32 4.77 -6.49
N ALA A 267 18.27 5.25 -5.66
CA ALA A 267 19.40 4.45 -5.21
C ALA A 267 18.96 3.21 -4.43
N ARG A 268 18.01 3.35 -3.50
CA ARG A 268 17.45 2.21 -2.76
C ARG A 268 16.75 1.17 -3.64
N ALA A 269 16.03 1.61 -4.67
CA ALA A 269 15.43 0.70 -5.64
C ALA A 269 16.50 -0.09 -6.40
N ALA A 270 17.54 0.59 -6.92
CA ALA A 270 18.64 -0.07 -7.63
C ALA A 270 19.41 -1.09 -6.77
N TYR A 271 19.64 -0.78 -5.48
CA TYR A 271 20.24 -1.74 -4.53
C TYR A 271 19.34 -2.95 -4.24
N GLN A 272 18.02 -2.81 -4.29
CA GLN A 272 17.10 -3.94 -4.12
C GLN A 272 17.00 -4.79 -5.39
N GLU A 273 16.97 -4.15 -6.56
CA GLU A 273 17.02 -4.82 -7.86
C GLU A 273 18.30 -5.67 -7.97
N SER A 274 19.48 -5.13 -7.63
CA SER A 274 20.75 -5.87 -7.64
C SER A 274 20.85 -6.98 -6.59
N GLN A 275 20.27 -6.80 -5.39
CA GLN A 275 20.17 -7.89 -4.41
C GLN A 275 19.26 -9.02 -4.89
N SER A 276 18.14 -8.69 -5.54
CA SER A 276 17.19 -9.69 -6.06
C SER A 276 17.72 -10.50 -7.24
N SER A 277 18.64 -9.95 -8.03
CA SER A 277 19.37 -10.68 -9.08
C SER A 277 20.56 -11.49 -8.54
N THR A 278 21.08 -11.15 -7.35
CA THR A 278 22.26 -11.80 -6.77
C THR A 278 21.91 -13.04 -5.92
N THR A 279 20.66 -13.23 -5.49
CA THR A 279 20.24 -14.47 -4.81
C THR A 279 20.19 -15.64 -5.80
N PRO A 280 21.14 -16.61 -5.76
CA PRO A 280 21.08 -17.76 -6.64
C PRO A 280 19.96 -18.68 -6.16
N ASN A 281 19.23 -19.27 -7.09
CA ASN A 281 18.25 -20.31 -6.78
C ASN A 281 19.02 -21.59 -6.38
N LEU A 282 19.37 -21.74 -5.09
CA LEU A 282 20.03 -22.96 -4.61
C LEU A 282 19.06 -24.14 -4.81
N PRO A 283 19.43 -25.16 -5.61
CA PRO A 283 18.61 -26.36 -5.72
C PRO A 283 18.56 -27.07 -4.37
N THR A 284 17.36 -27.32 -3.87
CA THR A 284 17.16 -28.19 -2.70
C THR A 284 17.73 -29.58 -3.01
N PRO A 285 18.58 -30.17 -2.15
CA PRO A 285 19.12 -31.50 -2.39
C PRO A 285 17.98 -32.52 -2.35
N ALA A 286 17.72 -33.15 -3.50
CA ALA A 286 16.81 -34.27 -3.59
C ALA A 286 17.39 -35.43 -2.77
N LYS A 287 16.72 -35.81 -1.67
CA LYS A 287 16.99 -37.09 -1.01
C LYS A 287 16.51 -38.21 -1.93
N THR A 288 17.43 -38.82 -2.65
CA THR A 288 17.23 -40.17 -3.19
C THR A 288 17.03 -41.11 -2.00
N LEU A 289 15.86 -41.74 -1.93
CA LEU A 289 15.64 -42.88 -1.05
C LEU A 289 16.05 -44.12 -1.82
N ASP A 290 17.18 -44.72 -1.45
CA ASP A 290 17.57 -46.02 -1.96
C ASP A 290 16.55 -47.07 -1.47
N ILE A 291 15.85 -47.69 -2.41
CA ILE A 291 15.00 -48.85 -2.16
C ILE A 291 15.86 -50.08 -2.49
N THR A 292 16.51 -50.63 -1.47
CA THR A 292 17.01 -52.01 -1.52
C THR A 292 15.81 -52.96 -1.47
N ILE A 293 15.66 -53.75 -2.52
CA ILE A 293 14.71 -54.86 -2.59
C ILE A 293 15.45 -56.12 -2.12
N ASP A 294 14.94 -56.75 -1.08
CA ASP A 294 15.08 -58.18 -0.76
C ASP A 294 13.66 -58.78 -0.63
#